data_AF-A0A7S6S5F4-F1
#
_entry.id   AF-A0A7S6S5F4-F1
#
_cell.length_a   1.000
_cell.length_b   1.000
_cell.length_c   1.000
_cell.angle_alpha   90.00
_cell.angle_beta   90.00
_cell.angle_gamma   90.00
#
_symmetry.space_group_name_H-M   'P 1'
#
loop_
_entity.id
_entity.type
_entity.pdbx_description
1 polymer ?
#
loop_
_entity_poly.entity_id
_entity_poly.type
_entity_poly.pdbx_seq_one_letter_code
_entity_poly.pdbx_strand_id
1 'polypeptide(L)'
;MQKAINQFNGNINAINEMGSLYHHLTNVLKLPNDLSDILRSQIVYSVSALDKLIHELVKCGMLQAFKGQRTKTKKFNDFAISLETYHNIQSINHAAGDILQLVTPEFYFEQEIILKHKHLAFQDPEKIADALSFIWDETQKWKKIACALNEPEDPIKKRLKIIVSRRNQIVHEADISLQSNLRNHIGHVEVIESIGQNNDLISPGVKPRRHSGINSKLSLNT
;
A
#
# COMPACT_ATOMS: atom_id res chain seq x y z
N MET A 1 11.88 0.12 7.03
CA MET A 1 11.12 0.78 5.95
C MET A 1 11.51 0.28 4.57
N GLN A 2 12.79 0.23 4.18
CA GLN A 2 13.19 -0.29 2.85
C GLN A 2 12.63 -1.68 2.52
N LYS A 3 12.61 -2.61 3.48
CA LYS A 3 12.00 -3.94 3.30
C LYS A 3 10.52 -3.87 2.85
N ALA A 4 9.75 -2.93 3.41
CA ALA A 4 8.35 -2.73 3.05
C ALA A 4 8.20 -2.22 1.60
N ILE A 5 9.05 -1.27 1.20
CA ILE A 5 9.10 -0.76 -0.17
C ILE A 5 9.50 -1.87 -1.15
N ASN A 6 10.51 -2.68 -0.81
CA ASN A 6 10.92 -3.81 -1.65
C ASN A 6 9.78 -4.83 -1.81
N GLN A 7 9.04 -5.11 -0.72
CA GLN A 7 7.88 -5.99 -0.78
C GLN A 7 6.77 -5.39 -1.67
N PHE A 8 6.49 -4.10 -1.55
CA PHE A 8 5.55 -3.40 -2.43
C PHE A 8 5.96 -3.51 -3.90
N ASN A 9 7.21 -3.23 -4.22
CA ASN A 9 7.74 -3.34 -5.59
C ASN A 9 7.64 -4.78 -6.12
N GLY A 10 7.93 -5.78 -5.28
CA GLY A 10 7.73 -7.19 -5.63
C GLY A 10 6.27 -7.52 -5.95
N ASN A 11 5.33 -7.01 -5.16
CA ASN A 11 3.89 -7.18 -5.43
C ASN A 11 3.48 -6.51 -6.75
N ILE A 12 3.93 -5.28 -7.01
CA ILE A 12 3.65 -4.56 -8.26
C ILE A 12 4.22 -5.32 -9.47
N ASN A 13 5.42 -5.89 -9.36
CA ASN A 13 6.00 -6.71 -10.43
C ASN A 13 5.15 -7.95 -10.72
N ALA A 14 4.74 -8.69 -9.69
CA ALA A 14 3.84 -9.84 -9.87
C ALA A 14 2.50 -9.44 -10.51
N ILE A 15 1.94 -8.28 -10.15
CA ILE A 15 0.72 -7.74 -10.77
C ILE A 15 0.96 -7.41 -12.26
N ASN A 16 2.12 -6.87 -12.62
CA ASN A 16 2.47 -6.60 -14.02
C ASN A 16 2.67 -7.91 -14.82
N GLU A 17 3.22 -8.95 -14.21
CA GLU A 17 3.33 -10.28 -14.81
C GLU A 17 1.95 -10.88 -15.11
N MET A 18 0.96 -10.69 -14.23
CA MET A 18 -0.43 -11.09 -14.50
C MET A 18 -1.01 -10.38 -15.74
N GLY A 19 -0.69 -9.09 -15.93
CA GLY A 19 -1.11 -8.35 -17.12
C GLY A 19 -0.43 -8.87 -18.40
N SER A 20 0.85 -9.23 -18.29
CA SER A 20 1.60 -9.85 -19.39
C SER A 20 1.01 -11.21 -19.77
N LEU A 21 0.63 -12.01 -18.77
CA LEU A 21 -0.08 -13.28 -18.98
C LEU A 21 -1.43 -13.05 -19.68
N TYR A 22 -2.24 -12.11 -19.18
CA TYR A 22 -3.51 -11.74 -19.83
C TYR A 22 -3.32 -11.38 -21.31
N HIS A 23 -2.34 -10.53 -21.62
CA HIS A 23 -2.04 -10.15 -23.00
C HIS A 23 -1.62 -11.38 -23.83
N HIS A 24 -0.78 -12.26 -23.31
CA HIS A 24 -0.36 -13.45 -24.04
C HIS A 24 -1.56 -14.37 -24.36
N LEU A 25 -2.42 -14.63 -23.39
CA LEU A 25 -3.60 -15.49 -23.56
C LEU A 25 -4.61 -14.89 -24.55
N THR A 26 -4.80 -13.57 -24.55
CA THR A 26 -5.79 -12.89 -25.39
C THR A 26 -5.29 -12.55 -26.79
N ASN A 27 -4.07 -12.02 -26.92
CA ASN A 27 -3.59 -11.48 -28.19
C ASN A 27 -2.72 -12.47 -28.96
N VAL A 28 -2.00 -13.36 -28.26
CA VAL A 28 -1.13 -14.36 -28.89
C VAL A 28 -1.89 -15.66 -29.11
N LEU A 29 -2.41 -16.26 -28.04
CA LEU A 29 -3.14 -17.53 -28.12
C LEU A 29 -4.60 -17.35 -28.59
N LYS A 30 -5.15 -16.13 -28.48
CA LYS A 30 -6.53 -15.80 -28.89
C LYS A 30 -7.56 -16.74 -28.29
N LEU A 31 -7.41 -17.03 -27.00
CA LEU A 31 -8.38 -17.87 -26.29
C LEU A 31 -9.78 -17.23 -26.38
N PRO A 32 -10.83 -18.02 -26.65
CA PRO A 32 -12.19 -17.49 -26.79
C PRO A 32 -12.86 -17.16 -25.45
N ASN A 33 -12.24 -17.53 -24.32
CA ASN A 33 -12.78 -17.33 -22.98
C ASN A 33 -12.72 -15.87 -22.55
N ASP A 34 -13.67 -15.46 -21.70
CA ASP A 34 -13.57 -14.19 -20.98
C ASP A 34 -12.50 -14.30 -19.88
N LEU A 35 -11.40 -13.58 -20.06
CA LEU A 35 -10.26 -13.54 -19.14
C LEU A 35 -10.23 -12.25 -18.30
N SER A 36 -11.32 -11.48 -18.28
CA SER A 36 -11.42 -10.21 -17.57
C SER A 36 -11.18 -10.30 -16.06
N ASP A 37 -11.29 -11.49 -15.46
CA ASP A 37 -10.93 -11.71 -14.05
C ASP A 37 -9.44 -11.61 -13.74
N ILE A 38 -8.57 -11.82 -14.73
CA ILE A 38 -7.16 -11.51 -14.58
C ILE A 38 -6.98 -9.99 -14.41
N LEU A 39 -7.71 -9.18 -15.17
CA LEU A 39 -7.66 -7.72 -15.03
C LEU A 39 -8.27 -7.26 -13.70
N ARG A 40 -9.38 -7.86 -13.25
CA ARG A 40 -10.01 -7.50 -11.96
C ARG A 40 -9.09 -7.81 -10.79
N SER A 41 -8.42 -8.96 -10.81
CA SER A 41 -7.46 -9.33 -9.78
C SER A 41 -6.26 -8.37 -9.73
N GLN A 42 -5.80 -7.83 -10.87
CA GLN A 42 -4.77 -6.79 -10.88
C GLN A 42 -5.19 -5.53 -10.11
N ILE A 43 -6.43 -5.04 -10.28
CA ILE A 43 -6.95 -3.91 -9.50
C ILE A 43 -6.95 -4.25 -8.00
N VAL A 44 -7.51 -5.40 -7.63
CA VAL A 44 -7.59 -5.85 -6.23
C VAL A 44 -6.22 -5.95 -5.58
N TYR A 45 -5.25 -6.56 -6.27
CA TYR A 45 -3.90 -6.73 -5.75
C TYR A 45 -3.12 -5.41 -5.70
N SER A 46 -3.33 -4.49 -6.64
CA SER A 46 -2.66 -3.18 -6.60
C SER A 46 -3.05 -2.38 -5.36
N VAL A 47 -4.34 -2.39 -5.00
CA VAL A 47 -4.85 -1.70 -3.81
C VAL A 47 -4.43 -2.43 -2.53
N SER A 48 -4.42 -3.77 -2.56
CA SER A 48 -3.90 -4.58 -1.43
C SER A 48 -2.42 -4.33 -1.18
N ALA A 49 -1.62 -4.14 -2.23
CA ALA A 49 -0.20 -3.83 -2.11
C ALA A 49 0.01 -2.46 -1.44
N LEU A 50 -0.76 -1.43 -1.84
CA LEU A 50 -0.72 -0.11 -1.22
C LEU A 50 -1.12 -0.18 0.26
N ASP A 51 -2.25 -0.82 0.57
CA ASP A 51 -2.73 -1.00 1.95
C ASP A 51 -1.65 -1.61 2.85
N LYS A 52 -1.07 -2.73 2.40
CA LYS A 52 -0.04 -3.44 3.14
C LYS A 52 1.20 -2.58 3.34
N LEU A 53 1.60 -1.80 2.34
CA LEU A 53 2.73 -0.89 2.47
C LEU A 53 2.48 0.16 3.56
N ILE A 54 1.31 0.80 3.58
CA ILE A 54 0.99 1.82 4.59
C ILE A 54 1.00 1.20 6.00
N HIS A 55 0.42 0.00 6.17
CA HIS A 55 0.52 -0.76 7.43
C HIS A 55 1.97 -0.96 7.87
N GLU A 56 2.84 -1.43 6.97
CA GLU A 56 4.24 -1.69 7.31
C GLU A 56 5.04 -0.41 7.57
N LEU A 57 4.78 0.69 6.86
CA LEU A 57 5.41 1.98 7.11
C LEU A 57 5.04 2.52 8.49
N VAL A 58 3.74 2.52 8.82
CA VAL A 58 3.24 3.00 10.12
C VAL A 58 3.79 2.13 11.25
N LYS A 59 3.70 0.80 11.13
CA LYS A 59 4.24 -0.13 12.13
C LYS A 59 5.74 0.06 12.34
N CYS A 60 6.54 0.07 11.25
CA CYS A 60 7.97 0.35 11.34
C CYS A 60 8.23 1.69 12.02
N GLY A 61 7.44 2.71 11.67
CA GLY A 61 7.71 4.05 12.14
C GLY A 61 7.31 4.30 13.59
N MET A 62 6.24 3.66 14.05
CA MET A 62 5.85 3.61 15.46
C MET A 62 6.88 2.85 16.29
N LEU A 63 7.43 1.73 15.80
CA LEU A 63 8.51 1.02 16.48
C LEU A 63 9.77 1.89 16.62
N GLN A 64 10.12 2.68 15.60
CA GLN A 64 11.22 3.63 15.68
C GLN A 64 10.94 4.73 16.71
N ALA A 65 9.70 5.25 16.78
CA ALA A 65 9.31 6.24 17.78
C ALA A 65 9.33 5.66 19.22
N PHE A 66 8.93 4.40 19.37
CA PHE A 66 9.01 3.67 20.63
C PHE A 66 10.46 3.51 21.11
N LYS A 67 11.39 3.18 20.20
CA LYS A 67 12.84 3.09 20.46
C LYS A 67 13.55 4.43 20.63
N GLY A 68 12.85 5.56 20.52
CA GLY A 68 13.45 6.90 20.55
C GLY A 68 14.27 7.27 19.30
N GLN A 69 14.16 6.50 18.22
CA GLN A 69 14.86 6.73 16.94
C GLN A 69 14.11 7.68 15.99
N ARG A 70 12.83 7.98 16.31
CA ARG A 70 12.00 8.96 15.61
C ARG A 70 11.32 9.85 16.66
N THR A 71 11.16 11.14 16.35
CA THR A 71 10.33 12.06 17.13
C THR A 71 8.89 11.55 17.24
N LYS A 72 8.38 11.43 18.46
CA LYS A 72 7.01 11.01 18.72
C LYS A 72 6.03 12.10 18.27
N THR A 73 5.04 11.72 17.46
CA THR A 73 3.96 12.65 17.09
C THR A 73 2.90 12.70 18.19
N LYS A 74 2.00 13.69 18.14
CA LYS A 74 0.85 13.73 19.04
C LYS A 74 0.04 12.42 18.97
N LYS A 75 -0.26 11.96 17.76
CA LYS A 75 -1.04 10.74 17.54
C LYS A 75 -0.35 9.48 18.05
N PHE A 76 0.98 9.42 17.98
CA PHE A 76 1.74 8.34 18.61
C PHE A 76 1.57 8.34 20.13
N ASN A 77 1.67 9.50 20.77
CA ASN A 77 1.51 9.61 22.24
C ASN A 77 0.08 9.26 22.68
N ASP A 78 -0.91 9.53 21.84
CA ASP A 78 -2.31 9.19 22.09
C ASP A 78 -2.61 7.70 21.78
N PHE A 79 -1.66 6.93 21.26
CA PHE A 79 -1.83 5.50 20.98
C PHE A 79 -1.90 4.71 22.29
N ALA A 80 -3.12 4.38 22.71
CA ALA A 80 -3.34 3.54 23.88
C ALA A 80 -2.76 2.13 23.66
N ILE A 81 -2.34 1.47 24.74
CA ILE A 81 -1.99 0.04 24.77
C ILE A 81 -2.83 -0.67 25.84
N SER A 82 -3.07 -1.97 25.68
CA SER A 82 -3.74 -2.76 26.72
C SER A 82 -2.91 -2.84 28.01
N LEU A 83 -3.59 -3.04 29.16
CA LEU A 83 -2.90 -3.28 30.44
C LEU A 83 -2.01 -4.53 30.37
N GLU A 84 -2.45 -5.55 29.64
CA GLU A 84 -1.66 -6.77 29.39
C GLU A 84 -0.34 -6.43 28.68
N THR A 85 -0.39 -5.68 27.58
CA THR A 85 0.80 -5.23 26.84
C THR A 85 1.72 -4.39 27.72
N TYR A 86 1.15 -3.50 28.55
CA TYR A 86 1.92 -2.73 29.52
C TYR A 86 2.67 -3.63 30.52
N HIS A 87 1.98 -4.59 31.14
CA HIS A 87 2.60 -5.53 32.09
C HIS A 87 3.69 -6.39 31.44
N ASN A 88 3.48 -6.86 30.21
CA ASN A 88 4.47 -7.64 29.45
C ASN A 88 5.73 -6.82 29.12
N ILE A 89 5.58 -5.53 28.82
CA ILE A 89 6.72 -4.63 28.60
C ILE A 89 7.50 -4.41 29.91
N GLN A 90 6.80 -4.18 31.03
CA GLN A 90 7.44 -3.94 32.32
C GLN A 90 8.17 -5.18 32.84
N SER A 91 7.58 -6.38 32.72
CA SER A 91 8.20 -7.62 33.19
C SER A 91 9.54 -7.91 32.52
N ILE A 92 9.67 -7.60 31.22
CA ILE A 92 10.94 -7.69 30.51
C ILE A 92 11.99 -6.74 31.10
N ASN A 93 11.62 -5.46 31.29
CA ASN A 93 12.55 -4.44 31.79
C ASN A 93 13.12 -4.78 33.17
N HIS A 94 12.35 -5.48 34.02
CA HIS A 94 12.79 -5.93 35.35
C HIS A 94 13.69 -7.17 35.32
N ALA A 95 13.63 -7.99 34.26
CA ALA A 95 14.38 -9.24 34.12
C ALA A 95 15.71 -9.08 33.33
N ALA A 96 16.13 -7.85 33.03
CA ALA A 96 17.34 -7.52 32.25
C ALA A 96 18.69 -7.99 32.86
N GLY A 97 18.67 -8.70 33.99
CA GLY A 97 19.84 -9.34 34.63
C GLY A 97 20.13 -10.77 34.17
N ASP A 98 19.15 -11.49 33.59
CA ASP A 98 19.32 -12.89 33.19
C ASP A 98 19.48 -13.04 31.67
N ILE A 99 20.62 -13.63 31.30
CA ILE A 99 21.14 -13.76 29.94
C ILE A 99 20.32 -14.80 29.16
N LEU A 100 19.33 -14.35 28.38
CA LEU A 100 18.72 -14.95 27.16
C LEU A 100 17.25 -14.54 27.00
N GLN A 101 16.96 -13.24 26.94
CA GLN A 101 15.61 -12.80 26.56
C GLN A 101 15.43 -12.90 25.04
N LEU A 102 14.70 -13.94 24.61
CA LEU A 102 14.24 -14.15 23.23
C LEU A 102 13.19 -13.11 22.78
N VAL A 103 12.62 -12.34 23.71
CA VAL A 103 11.52 -11.41 23.46
C VAL A 103 11.86 -10.04 24.02
N THR A 104 11.61 -9.00 23.23
CA THR A 104 11.94 -7.61 23.57
C THR A 104 10.68 -6.77 23.82
N PRO A 105 10.74 -5.61 24.51
CA PRO A 105 9.60 -4.73 24.68
C PRO A 105 8.94 -4.33 23.35
N GLU A 106 9.73 -4.20 22.29
CA GLU A 106 9.26 -3.85 20.96
C GLU A 106 8.46 -4.95 20.30
N PHE A 107 8.69 -6.22 20.64
CA PHE A 107 7.86 -7.32 20.17
C PHE A 107 6.41 -7.15 20.66
N TYR A 108 6.20 -6.92 21.95
CA TYR A 108 4.86 -6.73 22.50
C TYR A 108 4.18 -5.47 21.96
N PHE A 109 4.94 -4.37 21.83
CA PHE A 109 4.42 -3.17 21.19
C PHE A 109 4.04 -3.39 19.72
N GLU A 110 4.86 -4.14 18.96
CA GLU A 110 4.53 -4.51 17.58
C GLU A 110 3.26 -5.35 17.49
N GLN A 111 3.07 -6.34 18.38
CA GLN A 111 1.86 -7.14 18.41
C GLN A 111 0.62 -6.30 18.71
N GLU A 112 0.71 -5.35 19.64
CA GLU A 112 -0.38 -4.42 19.93
C GLU A 112 -0.76 -3.56 18.71
N ILE A 113 0.23 -3.05 17.97
CA ILE A 113 0.01 -2.32 16.71
C ILE A 113 -0.71 -3.22 15.70
N ILE A 114 -0.22 -4.44 15.49
CA ILE A 114 -0.80 -5.40 14.54
C ILE A 114 -2.25 -5.72 14.93
N LEU A 115 -2.51 -6.04 16.19
CA LEU A 115 -3.84 -6.38 16.69
C LEU A 115 -4.84 -5.23 16.52
N LYS A 116 -4.41 -3.99 16.76
CA LYS A 116 -5.25 -2.81 16.58
C LYS A 116 -5.44 -2.42 15.12
N HIS A 117 -4.45 -2.62 14.27
CA HIS A 117 -4.53 -2.19 12.88
C HIS A 117 -5.07 -3.28 11.93
N LYS A 118 -5.08 -4.57 12.30
CA LYS A 118 -5.47 -5.68 11.39
C LYS A 118 -6.85 -5.57 10.72
N HIS A 119 -7.77 -4.82 11.31
CA HIS A 119 -9.13 -4.61 10.79
C HIS A 119 -9.30 -3.27 10.06
N LEU A 120 -8.25 -2.45 10.02
CA LEU A 120 -8.23 -1.15 9.36
C LEU A 120 -7.70 -1.29 7.94
N ALA A 121 -8.38 -0.62 7.00
CA ALA A 121 -7.93 -0.49 5.62
C ALA A 121 -7.39 0.92 5.37
N PHE A 122 -6.13 1.03 4.98
CA PHE A 122 -5.41 2.27 4.72
C PHE A 122 -5.24 2.49 3.21
N GLN A 123 -6.36 2.66 2.53
CA GLN A 123 -6.43 2.78 1.07
C GLN A 123 -7.08 4.09 0.61
N ASP A 124 -8.04 4.57 1.40
CA ASP A 124 -8.68 5.86 1.17
C ASP A 124 -7.73 7.02 1.56
N PRO A 125 -7.73 8.15 0.82
CA PRO A 125 -6.79 9.23 1.09
C PRO A 125 -6.80 9.74 2.52
N GLU A 126 -7.98 9.90 3.11
CA GLU A 126 -8.13 10.40 4.47
C GLU A 126 -7.63 9.35 5.48
N LYS A 127 -7.92 8.07 5.26
CA LYS A 127 -7.39 6.97 6.11
C LYS A 127 -5.88 6.82 6.02
N ILE A 128 -5.28 7.03 4.85
CA ILE A 128 -3.82 7.03 4.68
C ILE A 128 -3.20 8.20 5.45
N ALA A 129 -3.75 9.41 5.31
CA ALA A 129 -3.25 10.58 6.03
C ALA A 129 -3.36 10.41 7.56
N ASP A 130 -4.49 9.84 8.00
CA ASP A 130 -4.73 9.50 9.39
C ASP A 130 -3.69 8.48 9.91
N ALA A 131 -3.44 7.39 9.19
CA ALA A 131 -2.45 6.38 9.54
C ALA A 131 -1.03 6.96 9.58
N LEU A 132 -0.64 7.75 8.59
CA LEU A 132 0.67 8.41 8.54
C LEU A 132 0.90 9.38 9.70
N SER A 133 -0.16 9.89 10.32
CA SER A 133 -0.05 10.82 11.47
C SER A 133 0.58 10.17 12.70
N PHE A 134 0.62 8.83 12.80
CA PHE A 134 1.40 8.13 13.83
C PHE A 134 2.92 8.34 13.70
N ILE A 135 3.42 8.68 12.52
CA ILE A 135 4.85 8.71 12.22
C ILE A 135 5.31 10.01 11.58
N TRP A 136 4.38 10.90 11.22
CA TRP A 136 4.63 12.14 10.52
C TRP A 136 3.68 13.25 11.00
N ASP A 137 4.24 14.27 11.65
CA ASP A 137 3.47 15.37 12.28
C ASP A 137 3.05 16.49 11.31
N GLU A 138 3.29 16.32 10.01
CA GLU A 138 2.84 17.27 8.99
C GLU A 138 1.31 17.32 8.92
N THR A 139 0.74 18.53 8.88
CA THR A 139 -0.72 18.71 8.81
C THR A 139 -1.22 18.60 7.37
N GLN A 140 -0.46 19.12 6.41
CA GLN A 140 -0.82 19.15 4.98
C GLN A 140 -0.12 18.02 4.21
N LYS A 141 -0.31 16.77 4.66
CA LYS A 141 0.38 15.58 4.11
C LYS A 141 0.17 15.40 2.61
N TRP A 142 -1.08 15.53 2.15
CA TRP A 142 -1.42 15.37 0.75
C TRP A 142 -0.84 16.47 -0.12
N LYS A 143 -0.76 17.72 0.36
CA LYS A 143 -0.03 18.80 -0.33
C LYS A 143 1.46 18.48 -0.51
N LYS A 144 2.12 17.87 0.49
CA LYS A 144 3.52 17.44 0.38
C LYS A 144 3.70 16.29 -0.62
N ILE A 145 2.80 15.30 -0.57
CA ILE A 145 2.78 14.19 -1.54
C ILE A 145 2.56 14.73 -2.96
N ALA A 146 1.58 15.60 -3.15
CA ALA A 146 1.27 16.26 -4.41
C ALA A 146 2.47 17.05 -4.96
N CYS A 147 3.14 17.81 -4.11
CA CYS A 147 4.37 18.51 -4.45
C CYS A 147 5.49 17.56 -4.91
N ALA A 148 5.67 16.42 -4.24
CA ALA A 148 6.66 15.42 -4.63
C ALA A 148 6.32 14.76 -5.98
N LEU A 149 5.03 14.64 -6.31
CA LEU A 149 4.54 14.08 -7.56
C LEU A 149 4.51 15.08 -8.72
N ASN A 150 4.73 16.37 -8.45
CA ASN A 150 4.50 17.46 -9.42
C ASN A 150 3.08 17.44 -9.99
N GLU A 151 2.10 17.13 -9.15
CA GLU A 151 0.68 17.08 -9.51
C GLU A 151 -0.17 17.82 -8.47
N PRO A 152 -1.34 18.37 -8.85
CA PRO A 152 -2.26 18.96 -7.88
C PRO A 152 -2.84 17.90 -6.92
N GLU A 153 -3.13 18.32 -5.69
CA GLU A 153 -3.64 17.42 -4.63
C GLU A 153 -4.99 16.76 -4.98
N ASP A 154 -5.97 17.55 -5.43
CA ASP A 154 -7.34 17.05 -5.65
C ASP A 154 -7.43 15.91 -6.68
N PRO A 155 -6.78 16.01 -7.87
CA PRO A 155 -6.71 14.91 -8.83
C PRO A 155 -6.15 13.61 -8.22
N ILE A 156 -5.06 13.67 -7.46
CA ILE A 156 -4.43 12.49 -6.85
C ILE A 156 -5.42 11.80 -5.91
N LYS A 157 -6.03 12.57 -5.00
CA LYS A 157 -7.01 12.04 -4.04
C LYS A 157 -8.23 11.48 -4.74
N LYS A 158 -8.75 12.17 -5.76
CA LYS A 158 -9.92 11.74 -6.54
C LYS A 158 -9.65 10.43 -7.27
N ARG A 159 -8.49 10.30 -7.94
CA ARG A 159 -8.09 9.05 -8.62
C ARG A 159 -7.99 7.90 -7.63
N LEU A 160 -7.36 8.11 -6.48
CA LEU A 160 -7.26 7.07 -5.45
C LEU A 160 -8.65 6.63 -4.95
N LYS A 161 -9.58 7.57 -4.71
CA LYS A 161 -10.97 7.23 -4.33
C LYS A 161 -11.69 6.40 -5.38
N ILE A 162 -11.53 6.73 -6.66
CA ILE A 162 -12.10 5.96 -7.77
C ILE A 162 -11.55 4.53 -7.76
N ILE A 163 -10.23 4.37 -7.64
CA ILE A 163 -9.58 3.05 -7.61
C ILE A 163 -10.07 2.21 -6.42
N VAL A 164 -10.17 2.81 -5.22
CA VAL A 164 -10.66 2.11 -4.03
C VAL A 164 -12.13 1.72 -4.17
N SER A 165 -12.97 2.61 -4.70
CA SER A 165 -14.38 2.32 -4.98
C SER A 165 -14.51 1.16 -5.97
N ARG A 166 -13.74 1.18 -7.06
CA ARG A 166 -13.70 0.09 -8.04
C ARG A 166 -13.28 -1.24 -7.42
N ARG A 167 -12.25 -1.23 -6.56
CA ARG A 167 -11.82 -2.42 -5.82
C ARG A 167 -12.96 -2.97 -4.95
N ASN A 168 -13.69 -2.11 -4.25
CA ASN A 168 -14.80 -2.52 -3.40
C ASN A 168 -15.95 -3.13 -4.22
N GLN A 169 -16.27 -2.56 -5.39
CA GLN A 169 -17.24 -3.15 -6.30
C GLN A 169 -16.83 -4.57 -6.71
N ILE A 170 -15.56 -4.76 -7.09
CA ILE A 170 -15.05 -6.08 -7.50
C ILE A 170 -15.12 -7.09 -6.36
N VAL A 171 -14.69 -6.72 -5.15
CA VAL A 171 -14.52 -7.66 -4.02
C VAL A 171 -15.82 -7.90 -3.26
N HIS A 172 -16.64 -6.87 -3.07
CA HIS A 172 -17.80 -6.93 -2.17
C HIS A 172 -19.14 -6.94 -2.91
N GLU A 173 -19.20 -6.40 -4.12
CA GLU A 173 -20.46 -6.22 -4.87
C GLU A 173 -20.54 -7.13 -6.11
N ALA A 174 -19.69 -8.17 -6.16
CA ALA A 174 -19.55 -9.11 -7.29
C ALA A 174 -19.25 -8.43 -8.65
N ASP A 175 -18.84 -7.17 -8.62
CA ASP A 175 -18.70 -6.29 -9.76
C ASP A 175 -19.97 -6.10 -10.61
N ILE A 176 -21.16 -6.13 -10.00
CA ILE A 176 -22.44 -6.04 -10.72
C ILE A 176 -22.93 -4.59 -10.82
N SER A 177 -23.29 -4.16 -12.03
CA SER A 177 -23.92 -2.86 -12.27
C SER A 177 -25.38 -2.86 -11.82
N LEU A 178 -25.77 -1.90 -10.97
CA LEU A 178 -27.16 -1.74 -10.53
C LEU A 178 -28.13 -1.39 -11.69
N GLN A 179 -27.63 -0.80 -12.76
CA GLN A 179 -28.46 -0.36 -13.90
C GLN A 179 -28.72 -1.51 -14.87
N SER A 180 -27.70 -2.30 -15.18
CA SER A 180 -27.79 -3.37 -16.18
C SER A 180 -27.93 -4.77 -15.59
N ASN A 181 -27.67 -4.95 -14.28
CA ASN A 181 -27.47 -6.26 -13.64
C ASN A 181 -26.43 -7.15 -14.31
N LEU A 182 -25.59 -6.55 -15.16
CA LEU A 182 -24.44 -7.21 -15.78
C LEU A 182 -23.18 -6.82 -15.03
N ARG A 183 -22.17 -7.70 -15.14
CA ARG A 183 -20.86 -7.43 -14.58
C ARG A 183 -20.23 -6.23 -15.30
N ASN A 184 -19.64 -5.30 -14.56
CA ASN A 184 -19.02 -4.13 -15.17
C ASN A 184 -17.87 -4.56 -16.08
N HIS A 185 -17.78 -3.90 -17.24
CA HIS A 185 -16.64 -4.04 -18.12
C HIS A 185 -15.36 -3.56 -17.41
N ILE A 186 -14.24 -4.18 -17.75
CA ILE A 186 -12.91 -3.79 -17.28
C ILE A 186 -11.95 -3.79 -18.44
N GLY A 187 -11.20 -2.70 -18.58
CA GLY A 187 -10.26 -2.49 -19.67
C GLY A 187 -8.81 -2.43 -19.19
N HIS A 188 -7.87 -2.70 -20.10
CA HIS A 188 -6.44 -2.65 -19.79
C HIS A 188 -5.96 -1.24 -19.38
N VAL A 189 -6.57 -0.19 -19.93
CA VAL A 189 -6.22 1.21 -19.59
C VAL A 189 -6.52 1.51 -18.13
N GLU A 190 -7.72 1.16 -17.67
CA GLU A 190 -8.15 1.31 -16.27
C GLU A 190 -7.21 0.60 -15.29
N VAL A 191 -6.75 -0.60 -15.65
CA VAL A 191 -5.80 -1.37 -14.83
C VAL A 191 -4.42 -0.69 -14.76
N ILE A 192 -3.86 -0.28 -15.90
CA ILE A 192 -2.57 0.42 -15.95
C ILE A 192 -2.63 1.70 -15.12
N GLU A 193 -3.69 2.49 -15.27
CA GLU A 193 -3.86 3.75 -14.54
C GLU A 193 -3.94 3.51 -13.03
N SER A 194 -4.65 2.45 -12.61
CA SER A 194 -4.76 2.07 -11.19
C SER A 194 -3.41 1.67 -10.59
N ILE A 195 -2.65 0.81 -11.29
CA ILE A 195 -1.33 0.36 -10.85
C ILE A 195 -0.35 1.55 -10.84
N GLY A 196 -0.36 2.37 -11.90
CA GLY A 196 0.50 3.53 -12.04
C GLY A 196 0.31 4.53 -10.91
N GLN A 197 -0.95 4.91 -10.64
CA GLN A 197 -1.30 5.82 -9.54
C GLN A 197 -0.78 5.31 -8.19
N ASN A 198 -0.97 4.02 -7.87
CA ASN A 198 -0.51 3.44 -6.61
C ASN A 198 1.02 3.38 -6.51
N ASN A 199 1.70 3.10 -7.62
CA ASN A 199 3.16 3.09 -7.70
C ASN A 199 3.76 4.49 -7.54
N ASP A 200 3.17 5.48 -8.19
CA ASP A 200 3.64 6.86 -8.17
C ASP A 200 3.65 7.45 -6.75
N LEU A 201 2.63 7.14 -5.93
CA LEU A 201 2.54 7.57 -4.53
C LEU A 201 3.77 7.19 -3.69
N ILE A 202 4.51 6.15 -4.08
CA ILE A 202 5.61 5.56 -3.31
C ILE A 202 6.97 5.85 -3.95
N SER A 203 7.02 5.99 -5.27
CA SER A 203 8.24 6.29 -6.03
C SER A 203 8.06 7.54 -6.92
N PRO A 204 7.92 8.74 -6.32
CA PRO A 204 7.82 9.98 -7.09
C PRO A 204 9.06 10.15 -7.98
N GLY A 205 8.91 9.94 -9.29
CA GLY A 205 9.99 10.10 -10.27
C GLY A 205 10.22 8.92 -11.22
N VAL A 206 9.68 7.73 -10.95
CA VAL A 206 9.76 6.59 -11.88
C VAL A 206 8.47 6.49 -12.67
N LYS A 207 8.30 7.37 -13.67
CA LYS A 207 7.18 7.26 -14.61
C LYS A 207 7.22 5.86 -15.25
N PRO A 208 6.13 5.07 -15.22
CA PRO A 208 6.08 3.85 -15.99
C PRO A 208 6.30 4.21 -17.47
N ARG A 209 7.26 3.54 -18.12
CA ARG A 209 7.48 3.67 -19.56
C ARG A 209 6.18 3.29 -20.26
N ARG A 210 5.38 4.29 -20.62
CA ARG A 210 4.27 4.12 -21.56
C ARG A 210 4.85 3.38 -22.76
N HIS A 211 4.37 2.17 -22.99
CA HIS A 211 4.74 1.37 -24.15
C HIS A 211 4.36 2.15 -25.41
N SER A 212 5.33 2.94 -25.89
CA SER A 212 5.41 3.39 -27.27
C SER A 212 6.47 2.52 -27.91
N GLY A 213 6.10 1.88 -29.01
CA GLY A 213 6.95 0.92 -29.70
C GLY A 213 8.29 1.52 -30.14
N ILE A 214 9.26 0.62 -30.26
CA ILE A 214 10.37 0.68 -31.23
C ILE A 214 11.15 2.02 -31.24
N ASN A 215 12.24 2.10 -30.48
CA ASN A 215 13.58 2.13 -31.08
C ASN A 215 14.72 2.21 -30.04
N SER A 216 15.81 1.55 -30.46
CA SER A 216 17.18 1.57 -29.93
C SER A 216 17.68 2.91 -29.35
N LYS A 217 18.50 2.83 -28.28
CA LYS A 217 19.93 3.26 -28.27
C LYS A 217 20.52 3.40 -26.84
N LEU A 218 21.71 2.80 -26.70
CA LEU A 218 22.91 3.17 -25.93
C LEU A 218 22.90 3.35 -24.39
N SER A 219 23.66 2.46 -23.76
CA SER A 219 24.78 2.64 -22.80
C SER A 219 25.01 4.00 -22.11
N LEU A 220 25.34 3.94 -20.81
CA LEU A 220 26.66 4.25 -20.19
C LEU A 220 26.52 4.06 -18.67
N ASN A 221 27.31 3.18 -18.03
CA ASN A 221 28.46 3.52 -17.16
C ASN A 221 28.19 4.78 -16.32
N THR A 222 27.97 4.69 -15.02
CA THR A 222 28.91 4.33 -13.92
C THR A 222 28.11 4.18 -12.64
#